data_AF-A0A6C0CQJ1-F1
#
_entry.id   AF-A0A6C0CQJ1-F1
#
_cell.length_a   1.000
_cell.length_b   1.000
_cell.length_c   1.000
_cell.angle_alpha   90.00
_cell.angle_beta   90.00
_cell.angle_gamma   90.00
#
_symmetry.space_group_name_H-M   'P 1'
#
loop_
_entity.id
_entity.type
_entity.pdbx_description
1 polymer ?
#
loop_
_entity_poly.entity_id
_entity_poly.type
_entity_poly.pdbx_seq_one_letter_code
_entity_poly.pdbx_strand_id
1 'polypeptide(L)'
;MTSIVTLPKEFLKLQKEKTFIHHNIKDIEKQMITLEKQLKKLKQDEKEINKKIYNICNHKWKRNWHASHDDLCKHYCGICGLTGYDR
;
A
#
# COMPACT_ATOMS: atom_id res chain seq x y z
N MET A 1 33.19 43.64 30.38
CA MET A 1 33.63 42.23 30.55
C MET A 1 32.51 41.32 30.11
N THR A 2 32.57 40.78 28.90
CA THR A 2 31.59 39.82 28.38
C THR A 2 31.93 38.43 28.91
N SER A 3 31.17 37.95 29.89
CA SER A 3 31.29 36.59 30.40
C SER A 3 30.85 35.62 29.30
N ILE A 4 31.79 34.79 28.82
CA ILE A 4 31.47 33.69 27.90
C ILE A 4 30.72 32.65 28.74
N VAL A 5 29.40 32.58 28.57
CA VAL A 5 28.58 31.56 29.21
C VAL A 5 28.90 30.22 28.56
N THR A 6 29.73 29.41 29.21
CA THR A 6 29.98 28.03 28.81
C THR A 6 28.80 27.17 29.22
N LEU A 7 28.06 26.66 28.23
CA LEU A 7 26.94 25.75 28.45
C LEU A 7 27.41 24.45 29.12
N PRO A 8 26.65 23.91 30.09
CA PRO A 8 26.95 22.62 30.71
C PRO A 8 27.07 21.51 29.65
N LYS A 9 28.00 20.57 29.85
CA LYS A 9 28.25 19.44 28.93
C LYS A 9 26.99 18.62 28.62
N GLU A 10 26.10 18.51 29.60
CA GLU A 10 24.80 17.83 29.47
C GLU A 10 23.87 18.53 28.48
N PHE A 11 23.84 19.86 28.48
CA PHE A 11 23.06 20.65 27.52
C PHE A 11 23.56 20.45 26.09
N LEU A 12 24.89 20.43 25.90
CA LEU A 12 25.50 20.16 24.60
C LEU A 12 25.20 18.74 24.10
N LYS A 13 25.13 17.75 25.00
CA LYS A 13 24.73 16.38 24.66
C LYS A 13 23.27 16.31 24.21
N LEU A 14 22.36 16.92 24.97
CA LEU A 14 20.94 17.01 24.61
C LEU A 14 20.71 17.73 23.28
N GLN A 15 21.50 18.77 22.99
CA GLN A 15 21.42 19.47 21.71
C GLN A 15 21.81 18.57 20.54
N LYS A 16 22.85 17.74 20.68
CA LYS A 16 23.27 16.76 19.67
C LYS A 16 22.24 15.64 19.49
N GLU A 17 21.66 15.15 20.57
CA GLU A 17 20.60 14.14 20.51
C GLU A 17 19.35 14.70 19.82
N LYS A 18 18.96 15.94 20.13
CA LYS A 18 17.86 16.62 19.45
C LYS A 18 18.09 16.75 17.94
N THR A 19 19.28 17.16 17.52
CA THR A 19 19.59 17.29 16.09
C THR A 19 19.63 15.95 15.38
N PHE A 20 20.13 14.90 16.04
CA PHE A 20 20.12 13.54 15.53
C PHE A 20 18.69 13.01 15.33
N ILE A 21 17.84 13.15 16.35
CA ILE A 21 16.42 12.76 16.28
C ILE A 21 15.72 13.51 15.15
N HIS A 22 15.95 14.81 15.01
CA HIS A 22 15.37 15.63 13.95
C HIS A 22 15.76 15.14 12.54
N HIS A 23 17.02 14.71 12.37
CA HIS A 23 17.45 14.12 11.10
C HIS A 23 16.72 12.80 10.82
N ASN A 24 16.64 11.92 11.81
CA ASN A 24 15.96 10.64 11.65
C ASN A 24 14.47 10.82 11.33
N ILE A 25 13.78 11.77 11.97
CA ILE A 25 12.38 12.08 11.67
C ILE A 25 12.24 12.46 10.19
N LYS A 26 13.09 13.36 9.69
CA LYS A 26 13.04 13.77 8.27
C LYS A 26 13.30 12.61 7.30
N ASP A 27 14.20 11.71 7.65
CA ASP A 27 14.49 10.56 6.79
C ASP A 27 13.36 9.53 6.81
N ILE A 28 12.70 9.34 7.96
CA ILE A 28 11.47 8.54 8.05
C ILE A 28 10.36 9.17 7.20
N GLU A 29 10.16 10.49 7.28
CA GLU A 29 9.15 11.21 6.48
C GLU A 29 9.38 11.00 4.97
N LYS A 30 10.63 11.09 4.50
CA LYS A 30 10.96 10.82 3.09
C LYS A 30 10.64 9.37 2.70
N GLN A 31 10.93 8.42 3.56
CA GLN A 31 10.61 7.01 3.33
C GLN A 31 9.10 6.79 3.27
N MET A 32 8.33 7.40 4.18
CA MET A 32 6.86 7.35 4.16
C MET A 32 6.29 7.86 2.85
N ILE A 33 6.73 9.04 2.38
CA ILE A 33 6.30 9.61 1.10
C ILE A 33 6.64 8.67 -0.07
N THR A 34 7.80 8.02 -0.04
CA THR A 34 8.23 7.09 -1.08
C THR A 34 7.34 5.84 -1.11
N LEU A 35 7.08 5.26 0.06
CA LEU A 35 6.20 4.10 0.21
C LEU A 35 4.76 4.41 -0.21
N GLU A 36 4.24 5.58 0.13
CA GLU A 36 2.90 6.03 -0.31
C GLU A 36 2.79 6.10 -1.84
N LYS A 37 3.82 6.63 -2.50
CA LYS A 37 3.87 6.68 -3.98
C LYS A 37 3.90 5.28 -4.59
N GLN A 38 4.70 4.38 -4.02
CA GLN A 38 4.77 2.99 -4.47
C GLN A 38 3.43 2.27 -4.29
N LEU A 39 2.77 2.47 -3.15
CA LEU A 39 1.47 1.89 -2.85
C LEU A 39 0.39 2.38 -3.82
N LYS A 40 0.37 3.68 -4.14
CA LYS A 40 -0.52 4.24 -5.17
C LYS A 40 -0.28 3.61 -6.54
N LYS A 41 0.99 3.44 -6.92
CA LYS A 41 1.36 2.80 -8.19
C LYS A 41 0.90 1.34 -8.24
N LEU A 42 1.20 0.55 -7.21
CA LEU A 42 0.80 -0.85 -7.15
C LEU A 42 -0.72 -1.04 -7.22
N LYS A 43 -1.49 -0.17 -6.55
CA LYS A 43 -2.96 -0.17 -6.66
C LYS A 43 -3.45 0.14 -8.07
N GLN A 44 -2.76 1.03 -8.79
CA GLN A 44 -3.10 1.34 -10.18
C GLN A 44 -2.75 0.15 -11.09
N ASP A 45 -1.57 -0.44 -10.92
CA ASP A 45 -1.13 -1.61 -11.66
C ASP A 45 -2.09 -2.80 -11.45
N GLU A 46 -2.53 -3.04 -10.21
CA GLU A 46 -3.54 -4.06 -9.87
C GLU A 46 -4.85 -3.85 -10.64
N LYS A 47 -5.38 -2.62 -10.67
CA LYS A 47 -6.59 -2.29 -11.43
C LYS A 47 -6.42 -2.54 -12.92
N GLU A 48 -5.29 -2.16 -13.48
CA GLU A 48 -5.00 -2.35 -14.91
C GLU A 48 -4.83 -3.83 -15.26
N ILE A 49 -4.16 -4.60 -14.42
CA ILE A 49 -4.02 -6.05 -14.56
C ILE A 49 -5.40 -6.70 -14.51
N ASN A 50 -6.24 -6.36 -13.52
CA ASN A 50 -7.60 -6.89 -13.42
C ASN A 50 -8.44 -6.56 -14.66
N LYS A 51 -8.32 -5.35 -15.21
CA LYS A 51 -8.97 -4.96 -16.47
C LYS A 51 -8.47 -5.79 -17.65
N LYS A 52 -7.16 -6.04 -17.74
CA LYS A 52 -6.57 -6.90 -18.77
C LYS A 52 -7.07 -8.35 -18.65
N ILE A 53 -7.08 -8.89 -17.43
CA ILE A 53 -7.58 -10.25 -17.16
C ILE A 53 -9.05 -10.35 -17.57
N TYR A 54 -9.89 -9.37 -17.21
CA TYR A 54 -11.28 -9.31 -17.62
C TYR A 54 -11.41 -9.37 -19.15
N ASN A 55 -10.69 -8.50 -19.86
CA ASN A 55 -10.75 -8.44 -21.32
C ASN A 55 -10.24 -9.70 -22.01
N ILE A 56 -9.23 -10.37 -21.44
CA ILE A 56 -8.60 -11.57 -22.05
C ILE A 56 -9.37 -12.84 -21.72
N CYS A 57 -9.98 -12.95 -20.54
CA CYS A 57 -10.53 -14.22 -20.08
C CYS A 57 -11.76 -14.67 -20.89
N ASN A 58 -12.36 -13.77 -21.68
CA ASN A 58 -13.59 -13.99 -22.48
C ASN A 58 -14.73 -14.61 -21.67
N HIS A 59 -14.64 -14.50 -20.34
CA HIS A 59 -15.45 -15.14 -19.32
C HIS A 59 -16.01 -16.51 -19.73
N LYS A 60 -15.16 -17.52 -19.91
CA LYS A 60 -15.64 -18.91 -20.07
C LYS A 60 -16.27 -19.42 -18.77
N TRP A 61 -17.58 -19.23 -18.66
CA TRP A 61 -18.36 -19.55 -17.47
C TRP A 61 -18.44 -21.06 -17.24
N LYS A 62 -18.10 -21.48 -16.04
CA LYS A 62 -18.22 -22.85 -15.55
C LYS A 62 -19.29 -22.92 -14.47
N ARG A 63 -20.01 -24.03 -14.41
CA ARG A 63 -20.99 -24.29 -13.36
C ARG A 63 -20.30 -24.79 -12.09
N ASN A 64 -20.61 -24.18 -10.96
CA ASN A 64 -20.24 -24.69 -9.64
C ASN A 64 -21.30 -25.71 -9.19
N TRP A 65 -20.96 -27.00 -9.17
CA TRP A 65 -21.88 -28.05 -8.74
C TRP A 65 -22.16 -28.05 -7.24
N HIS A 66 -21.27 -27.45 -6.44
CA HIS A 66 -21.41 -27.37 -4.98
C HIS A 66 -22.32 -26.24 -4.51
N ALA A 67 -22.58 -25.24 -5.36
CA ALA A 67 -23.54 -24.17 -5.08
C ALA A 67 -24.98 -24.67 -5.27
N SER A 68 -25.94 -24.12 -4.53
CA SER A 68 -27.37 -24.35 -4.75
C SER A 68 -27.80 -23.86 -6.14
N HIS A 69 -28.96 -24.28 -6.62
CA HIS A 69 -29.40 -23.92 -7.98
C HIS A 69 -29.67 -22.42 -8.14
N ASP A 70 -30.18 -21.81 -7.08
CA ASP A 70 -30.56 -20.40 -6.94
C ASP A 70 -29.43 -19.49 -6.47
N ASP A 71 -28.25 -20.05 -6.16
CA ASP A 71 -27.10 -19.26 -5.74
C ASP A 71 -26.55 -18.40 -6.89
N LEU A 72 -26.28 -17.13 -6.62
CA LEU A 72 -25.66 -16.20 -7.57
C LEU A 72 -24.26 -16.66 -8.04
N CYS A 73 -23.58 -17.48 -7.22
CA CYS A 73 -22.27 -18.06 -7.54
C CYS A 73 -22.35 -19.38 -8.32
N LYS A 74 -23.56 -19.78 -8.78
CA LYS A 74 -23.76 -21.02 -9.55
C LYS A 74 -22.93 -21.09 -10.81
N HIS A 75 -22.62 -19.94 -11.41
CA HIS A 75 -21.71 -19.83 -12.53
C HIS A 75 -20.54 -18.92 -12.15
N TYR A 76 -19.32 -19.32 -12.52
CA TYR A 76 -18.12 -18.52 -12.29
C TYR A 76 -17.14 -18.62 -13.46
N CYS A 77 -16.31 -17.61 -13.65
CA CYS A 77 -15.21 -17.66 -14.60
C CYS A 77 -14.02 -18.38 -13.97
N GLY A 78 -13.57 -19.49 -14.58
CA GLY A 78 -12.41 -20.24 -14.07
C GLY A 78 -11.06 -19.54 -14.21
N ILE A 79 -11.01 -18.32 -14.77
CA ILE A 79 -9.79 -17.54 -14.97
C ILE A 79 -9.80 -16.32 -14.03
N CYS A 80 -10.86 -15.50 -14.07
CA CYS A 80 -10.95 -14.27 -13.29
C CYS A 80 -11.78 -14.40 -12.00
N GLY A 81 -12.37 -15.56 -11.72
CA GLY A 81 -13.12 -15.84 -10.48
C GLY A 81 -14.47 -15.13 -10.34
N LEU A 82 -14.81 -14.20 -11.24
CA LEU A 82 -16.10 -13.50 -11.25
C LEU A 82 -17.26 -14.49 -11.29
N THR A 83 -18.38 -14.11 -10.68
CA THR A 83 -19.61 -14.88 -10.70
C THR A 83 -20.53 -14.41 -11.83
N GLY A 84 -21.48 -15.25 -12.25
CA GLY A 84 -22.38 -14.94 -13.36
C GLY A 84 -23.28 -13.72 -13.14
N TYR A 85 -23.41 -13.26 -11.89
CA TYR A 85 -24.08 -12.02 -11.51
C TYR A 85 -23.25 -10.76 -11.80
N ASP A 86 -21.92 -10.89 -11.89
CA ASP A 86 -20.99 -9.78 -12.17
C ASP A 86 -20.89 -9.44 -13.68
N ARG A 87 -21.85 -9.89 -14.49
CA ARG A 87 -21.95 -9.62 -15.94
C ARG A 87 -22.53 -8.25 -16.26
#